data_AF-A0A3N5WNE5-F1
#
_entry.id   AF-A0A3N5WNE5-F1
#
_cell.length_a   1.000
_cell.length_b   1.000
_cell.length_c   1.000
_cell.angle_alpha   90.00
_cell.angle_beta   90.00
_cell.angle_gamma   90.00
#
_symmetry.space_group_name_H-M   'P 1'
#
loop_
_entity.id
_entity.type
_entity.pdbx_description
1 polymer ?
#
loop_
_entity_poly.entity_id
_entity_poly.type
_entity_poly.pdbx_seq_one_letter_code
_entity_poly.pdbx_strand_id
1 'polypeptide(L)' 'LGKRRAEVVKGYLVLRHQVDPKRMTTLSYGESRPIADNRTREGRALNRRVEFKVLVR' A
#
# COMPACT_ATOMS: atom_id res chain seq x y z
N LEU A 1 -8.73 5.22 -4.40
CA LEU A 1 -7.41 5.85 -4.17
C LEU A 1 -6.33 4.87 -3.69
N GLY A 2 -6.56 4.11 -2.61
CA GLY A 2 -5.57 3.16 -2.06
C GLY A 2 -5.03 2.13 -3.07
N LYS A 3 -5.91 1.43 -3.78
CA LYS A 3 -5.51 0.45 -4.82
C LYS A 3 -4.57 1.06 -5.87
N ARG A 4 -4.89 2.25 -6.40
CA ARG A 4 -4.04 2.94 -7.38
C ARG A 4 -2.64 3.23 -6.83
N ARG A 5 -2.53 3.62 -5.55
CA ARG A 5 -1.21 3.87 -4.92
C ARG A 5 -0.42 2.58 -4.77
N ALA A 6 -1.06 1.48 -4.37
CA ALA A 6 -0.42 0.17 -4.30
C ALA A 6 0.08 -0.31 -5.67
N GLU A 7 -0.70 -0.11 -6.74
CA GLU A 7 -0.27 -0.45 -8.11
C GLU A 7 0.92 0.40 -8.59
N VAL A 8 0.94 1.70 -8.29
CA VAL A 8 2.08 2.57 -8.64
C VAL A 8 3.37 2.10 -7.96
N VAL A 9 3.28 1.73 -6.68
CA VAL A 9 4.44 1.20 -5.94
C VAL A 9 4.88 -0.16 -6.52
N LYS A 10 3.94 -1.06 -6.82
CA LYS A 10 4.26 -2.33 -7.51
C LYS A 10 4.96 -2.08 -8.85
N GLY A 11 4.42 -1.17 -9.67
CA GLY A 11 5.00 -0.81 -10.96
C GLY A 11 6.43 -0.25 -10.83
N TYR A 12 6.69 0.60 -9.84
CA TYR A 12 8.03 1.09 -9.54
C TYR A 12 9.01 -0.06 -9.23
N LEU A 13 8.61 -1.01 -8.38
CA LEU A 13 9.45 -2.16 -8.04
C LEU A 13 9.75 -3.07 -9.24
N VAL A 14 8.76 -3.29 -10.10
CA VAL A 14 8.94 -4.06 -11.33
C VAL A 14 9.90 -3.33 -12.28
N LEU A 15 9.65 -2.05 -12.55
CA LEU A 15 10.39 -1.30 -13.58
C LEU A 15 11.80 -0.90 -13.14
N ARG A 16 12.00 -0.55 -11.88
CA ARG A 16 13.28 -0.04 -11.36
C ARG A 16 14.13 -1.10 -10.71
N HIS A 17 13.51 -2.12 -10.14
CA HIS A 17 14.21 -3.17 -9.38
C HIS A 17 14.01 -4.57 -9.94
N GLN A 18 13.33 -4.70 -11.08
CA GLN A 18 13.15 -5.98 -11.80
C GLN A 18 12.53 -7.09 -10.93
N VAL A 19 11.74 -6.71 -9.92
CA VAL A 19 11.03 -7.67 -9.08
C VAL A 19 9.95 -8.35 -9.92
N ASP A 20 9.94 -9.68 -9.96
CA ASP A 20 8.91 -10.43 -10.70
C ASP A 20 7.51 -10.04 -10.19
N PRO A 21 6.62 -9.49 -11.06
CA PRO A 21 5.28 -9.08 -10.67
C PRO A 21 4.42 -10.21 -10.11
N LYS A 22 4.74 -11.48 -10.39
CA LYS A 22 4.05 -12.65 -9.84
C LYS A 22 4.31 -12.85 -8.34
N ARG A 23 5.40 -12.28 -7.81
CA ARG A 23 5.74 -12.33 -6.38
C ARG A 23 4.98 -11.31 -5.53
N MET A 24 4.18 -10.44 -6.15
CA MET A 24 3.51 -9.32 -5.47
C MET A 24 2.02 -9.27 -5.78
N THR A 25 1.21 -9.18 -4.72
CA THR A 25 -0.22 -8.90 -4.79
C THR A 25 -0.51 -7.55 -4.14
N THR A 26 -1.35 -6.75 -4.79
CA THR A 26 -1.78 -5.43 -4.33
C THR A 26 -3.16 -5.52 -3.71
N LEU A 27 -3.33 -4.95 -2.51
CA LEU A 27 -4.59 -4.91 -1.78
C LEU A 27 -4.86 -3.49 -1.31
N SER A 28 -6.14 -3.16 -1.10
CA SER A 28 -6.57 -1.86 -0.58
C SER A 28 -7.72 -2.05 0.40
N TYR A 29 -7.49 -1.67 1.65
CA TYR A 29 -8.50 -1.74 2.71
C TYR A 29 -9.44 -0.51 2.73
N GLY A 30 -9.18 0.51 1.91
CA GLY A 30 -9.95 1.75 1.97
C GLY A 30 -9.88 2.35 3.37
N GLU A 31 -11.03 2.69 3.93
CA GLU A 31 -11.14 3.28 5.27
C GLU A 31 -11.37 2.24 6.37
N SER A 32 -11.48 0.95 6.02
CA SER A 32 -11.85 -0.12 6.97
C SER A 32 -10.76 -0.51 7.97
N ARG A 33 -9.52 -0.06 7.76
CA ARG A 33 -8.36 -0.36 8.62
C ARG A 33 -7.50 0.87 8.92
N PRO A 34 -8.03 1.85 9.66
CA PRO A 34 -7.25 3.01 10.08
C PRO A 34 -6.21 2.62 11.14
N ILE A 35 -5.09 3.34 11.18
CA ILE A 35 -4.11 3.28 12.28
C ILE A 35 -4.17 4.50 13.19
N ALA A 36 -4.90 5.53 12.77
CA ALA A 36 -5.07 6.78 13.50
C ALA A 36 -6.48 7.34 13.29
N ASP A 37 -6.88 8.30 14.12
CA ASP A 37 -8.21 8.91 14.04
C ASP A 37 -8.43 9.64 12.69
N ASN A 38 -9.48 9.27 11.95
CA ASN A 38 -9.85 9.92 10.69
C ASN A 38 -10.44 11.33 10.88
N ARG A 39 -10.75 11.74 12.11
CA ARG A 39 -11.30 13.07 12.40
C ARG A 39 -10.22 14.15 12.40
N THR A 40 -8.97 13.81 12.73
CA THR A 40 -7.84 14.77 12.72
C THR A 40 -7.15 14.81 11.36
N ARG A 41 -6.53 15.95 11.03
CA ARG A 41 -5.78 16.10 9.77
C ARG A 41 -4.56 15.18 9.77
N GLU A 42 -3.93 15.08 10.93
CA GLU A 42 -2.74 14.29 11.23
C GLU A 42 -3.06 12.81 11.09
N GLY A 43 -4.16 12.33 11.69
CA GLY A 43 -4.57 10.93 11.60
C GLY A 43 -4.97 10.52 10.18
N ARG A 44 -5.66 11.39 9.42
CA ARG A 44 -5.90 11.15 7.98
C ARG A 44 -4.59 11.06 7.18
N ALA A 45 -3.58 11.85 7.53
CA ALA A 45 -2.26 11.77 6.88
C ALA A 45 -1.57 10.43 7.17
N LEU A 46 -1.60 9.98 8.42
CA LEU A 46 -1.07 8.67 8.82
C LEU A 46 -1.82 7.51 8.13
N ASN A 47 -3.14 7.62 7.97
CA ASN A 47 -3.94 6.58 7.30
C ASN A 47 -3.68 6.48 5.79
N ARG A 48 -3.11 7.53 5.16
CA ARG A 48 -2.76 7.56 3.74
C ARG A 48 -1.41 6.89 3.43
N ARG A 49 -1.20 5.66 3.90
CA ARG A 49 0.05 4.90 3.79
C ARG A 49 -0.05 3.67 2.86
N VAL A 50 1.11 3.11 2.54
CA VAL A 50 1.28 1.80 1.86
C VAL A 50 2.16 0.94 2.77
N GLU A 51 1.79 -0.32 2.95
CA GLU A 51 2.53 -1.29 3.77
C GLU A 51 2.91 -2.50 2.94
N PHE A 52 4.02 -3.15 3.30
CA PHE A 52 4.46 -4.41 2.71
C PHE A 52 4.39 -5.53 3.75
N LYS A 53 3.80 -6.65 3.36
CA LYS A 53 3.83 -7.89 4.14
C LYS A 53 4.54 -8.96 3.31
N VAL A 54 5.73 -9.34 3.76
CA VAL A 54 6.49 -10.42 3.12
C VAL A 54 5.96 -11.75 3.64
N LEU A 55 5.51 -12.61 2.73
CA LEU A 55 5.08 -13.96 3.05
C LEU A 55 6.26 -14.90 2.77
N VAL A 56 6.78 -15.52 3.83
CA VAL A 56 7.77 -16.60 3.71
C VAL A 56 6.98 -17.91 3.71
N ARG A 57 7.25 -18.77 2.73
CA ARG A 57 6.81 -20.17 2.78
C ARG A 57 7.86 -20.99 3.50
#